data_AF-A0A177K5H8-F1
#
_entry.id   AF-A0A177K5H8-F1
#
_cell.length_a   1.000
_cell.length_b   1.000
_cell.length_c   1.000
_cell.angle_alpha   90.00
_cell.angle_beta   90.00
_cell.angle_gamma   90.00
#
_symmetry.space_group_name_H-M   'P 1'
#
loop_
_entity.id
_entity.type
_entity.pdbx_description
1 polymer ?
#
loop_
_entity_poly.entity_id
_entity_poly.type
_entity_poly.pdbx_seq_one_letter_code
_entity_poly.pdbx_strand_id
1 'polypeptide(L)' 'MNVLCRLGDAHADNASELLDSLTDKQVEVLDQLCLHKTSKEIANELGISRHTVDQRVSSVRTK' A
#
# COMPACT_ATOMS: atom_id res chain seq x y z
N MET A 1 8.22 -7.60 39.85
CA MET A 1 8.58 -6.28 39.32
C MET A 1 8.38 -6.26 37.81
N ASN A 2 7.59 -5.28 37.36
CA ASN A 2 7.34 -4.80 36.00
C ASN A 2 6.76 -5.75 34.93
N VAL A 3 5.44 -5.62 34.78
CA VAL A 3 4.61 -6.12 33.68
C VAL A 3 4.96 -5.35 32.41
N LEU A 4 5.60 -6.01 31.45
CA LEU A 4 5.70 -5.50 30.08
C LEU A 4 4.43 -5.94 29.35
N CYS A 5 3.36 -5.14 29.43
CA CYS A 5 2.18 -5.29 28.59
C CYS A 5 2.61 -5.09 27.13
N ARG A 6 2.80 -6.20 26.40
CA ARG A 6 2.95 -6.21 24.95
C ARG A 6 1.62 -5.81 24.30
N LEU A 7 1.51 -4.53 23.98
CA LEU A 7 0.47 -4.03 23.10
C LEU A 7 1.07 -3.96 21.69
N GLY A 8 0.81 -4.93 20.82
CA GLY A 8 1.07 -4.72 19.40
C GLY A 8 1.50 -5.91 18.55
N ASP A 9 0.77 -7.02 18.54
CA ASP A 9 1.05 -8.11 17.58
C ASP A 9 -0.22 -8.75 16.97
N ALA A 10 -1.42 -8.22 17.23
CA ALA A 10 -2.65 -8.75 16.64
C ALA A 10 -3.02 -8.11 15.28
N HIS A 11 -2.41 -6.96 14.94
CA HIS A 11 -2.70 -6.24 13.69
C HIS A 11 -1.66 -6.50 12.59
N ALA A 12 -0.49 -7.06 12.94
CA ALA A 12 0.58 -7.34 11.98
C ALA A 12 0.20 -8.49 11.03
N ASP A 13 -0.54 -9.48 11.53
CA ASP A 13 -0.99 -10.65 10.77
C ASP A 13 -1.91 -10.23 9.60
N ASN A 14 -2.95 -9.45 9.90
CA ASN A 14 -3.90 -8.95 8.91
C ASN A 14 -3.28 -8.00 7.86
N ALA A 15 -2.33 -7.15 8.27
CA ALA A 15 -1.66 -6.25 7.35
C ALA A 15 -0.75 -7.02 6.37
N SER A 16 -0.06 -8.06 6.86
CA SER A 16 0.76 -8.92 6.02
C SER A 16 -0.08 -9.70 5.01
N GLU A 17 -1.22 -10.26 5.42
CA GLU A 17 -2.14 -10.96 4.53
C GLU A 17 -2.75 -10.03 3.47
N LEU A 18 -3.09 -8.78 3.85
CA LEU A 18 -3.59 -7.79 2.91
C LEU A 18 -2.53 -7.47 1.84
N LEU A 19 -1.28 -7.24 2.25
CA LEU A 19 -0.15 -6.96 1.36
C LEU A 19 0.18 -8.15 0.44
N ASP A 20 0.12 -9.37 0.95
CA ASP A 20 0.33 -10.60 0.17
C ASP A 20 -0.77 -10.80 -0.89
N SER A 21 -1.99 -10.34 -0.61
CA SER A 21 -3.11 -10.38 -1.56
C SER A 21 -3.05 -9.30 -2.66
N LEU A 22 -2.06 -8.40 -2.64
CA LEU A 22 -1.91 -7.34 -3.63
C LEU A 22 -1.24 -7.87 -4.89
N THR A 23 -1.72 -7.38 -6.03
CA THR A 23 -1.06 -7.65 -7.31
C THR A 23 0.22 -6.83 -7.44
N ASP A 24 1.20 -7.31 -8.21
CA ASP A 24 2.47 -6.59 -8.47
C ASP A 24 2.22 -5.13 -8.90
N LYS A 25 1.17 -4.93 -9.70
CA LYS A 25 0.73 -3.63 -10.21
C LYS A 25 0.21 -2.67 -9.15
N GLN A 26 -0.33 -3.19 -8.05
CA GLN A 26 -0.79 -2.39 -6.91
C GLN A 26 0.36 -2.08 -5.96
N VAL A 27 1.22 -3.08 -5.71
CA VAL A 27 2.44 -2.93 -4.92
C VAL A 27 3.35 -1.86 -5.53
N GLU A 28 3.55 -1.89 -6.85
CA GLU A 28 4.38 -0.91 -7.55
C GLU A 28 3.85 0.53 -7.39
N VAL A 29 2.53 0.73 -7.41
CA VAL A 29 1.93 2.05 -7.14
C VAL A 29 2.14 2.49 -5.68
N LEU A 30 1.99 1.57 -4.73
CA LEU A 30 2.22 1.83 -3.30
C LEU A 30 3.68 2.18 -3.02
N ASP A 31 4.63 1.47 -3.63
CA ASP A 31 6.06 1.74 -3.51
C ASP A 31 6.38 3.16 -3.97
N GLN A 32 5.86 3.57 -5.13
CA GLN A 32 6.06 4.93 -5.62
C GLN A 32 5.39 6.00 -4.75
N LEU A 33 4.24 5.68 -4.12
CA LEU A 33 3.62 6.56 -3.12
C LEU A 33 4.47 6.70 -1.86
N CYS A 34 5.11 5.63 -1.41
CA CYS A 34 6.07 5.67 -0.29
C CYS A 34 7.28 6.56 -0.60
N LEU A 35 7.66 6.69 -1.88
CA LEU A 35 8.68 7.63 -2.35
C LEU A 35 8.19 9.09 -2.42
N HIS A 36 7.01 9.42 -1.87
CA HIS A 36 6.39 10.75 -1.89
C HIS A 36 6.11 11.30 -3.30
N LYS A 37 6.06 10.43 -4.32
CA LYS A 37 5.72 10.85 -5.69
C LYS A 37 4.24 11.15 -5.80
N THR A 38 3.91 12.17 -6.59
CA THR A 38 2.51 12.51 -6.89
C THR A 38 1.91 11.49 -7.86
N SER A 39 0.59 11.29 -7.84
CA SER A 39 -0.08 10.38 -8.79
C SER A 39 0.20 10.71 -10.26
N LYS A 40 0.57 11.96 -10.57
CA LYS A 40 0.98 12.40 -11.91
C LYS A 40 2.38 11.89 -12.28
N GLU A 41 3.32 11.94 -11.35
CA GLU A 41 4.68 11.40 -11.55
C GLU A 41 4.64 9.88 -11.66
N ILE A 42 3.88 9.22 -10.79
CA ILE A 42 3.66 7.76 -10.83
C ILE A 42 3.05 7.35 -12.18
N ALA A 43 2.06 8.10 -12.67
CA ALA A 43 1.45 7.86 -13.98
C ALA A 43 2.46 7.96 -15.13
N ASN A 44 3.34 8.98 -15.09
CA ASN A 44 4.39 9.15 -16.08
C ASN A 44 5.45 8.05 -16.02
N GLU A 45 5.87 7.63 -14.83
CA GLU A 45 6.89 6.58 -14.67
C GLU A 45 6.37 5.20 -15.06
N LEU A 46 5.10 4.91 -14.75
CA LEU A 46 4.46 3.64 -15.08
C LEU A 46 3.84 3.61 -16.49
N GLY A 47 3.84 4.73 -17.21
CA GLY A 47 3.24 4.85 -18.55
C GLY A 47 1.72 4.61 -18.57
N ILE A 48 1.02 4.89 -17.47
CA ILE A 48 -0.44 4.70 -17.33
C ILE A 48 -1.14 6.04 -17.07
N SER A 49 -2.47 6.06 -17.17
CA SER A 49 -3.24 7.26 -16.80
C SER A 49 -3.25 7.48 -15.29
N ARG A 50 -3.26 8.76 -14.85
CA ARG A 50 -3.46 9.14 -13.45
C ARG A 50 -4.72 8.51 -12.86
N HIS A 51 -5.77 8.38 -13.66
CA HIS A 51 -7.02 7.73 -13.24
C HIS A 51 -6.80 6.25 -12.88
N THR A 52 -5.94 5.56 -13.63
CA THR A 52 -5.57 4.16 -13.35
C THR A 52 -4.76 4.03 -12.07
N VAL A 53 -3.88 4.99 -11.78
CA VAL A 53 -3.15 5.05 -10.50
C VAL A 53 -4.13 5.19 -9.34
N ASP A 54 -5.06 6.13 -9.43
CA ASP A 54 -6.07 6.38 -8.39
C ASP A 54 -6.98 5.16 -8.16
N GLN A 55 -7.45 4.51 -9.23
CA GLN A 55 -8.21 3.26 -9.14
C GLN A 55 -7.43 2.15 -8.43
N ARG A 56 -6.13 1.99 -8.71
CA ARG A 56 -5.30 0.98 -8.04
C ARG A 56 -5.17 1.26 -6.54
N VAL A 57 -4.94 2.52 -6.16
CA VAL A 57 -4.87 2.95 -4.75
C VAL A 57 -6.20 2.74 -4.04
N SER A 58 -7.30 3.16 -4.66
CA SER A 58 -8.66 2.98 -4.13
C SER A 58 -9.01 1.50 -3.95
N SER A 59 -8.61 0.66 -4.91
CA SER A 59 -8.80 -0.79 -4.83
C SER A 59 -8.04 -1.42 -3.67
N VAL A 60 -6.84 -0.93 -3.33
CA VAL A 60 -6.12 -1.39 -2.13
C VAL A 60 -6.81 -0.94 -0.86
N ARG A 61 -7.27 0.32 -0.79
CA ARG A 61 -7.94 0.86 0.41
C ARG A 61 -9.30 0.25 0.72
N THR A 62 -9.92 -0.41 -0.25
CA THR A 62 -11.25 -1.02 -0.12
C THR A 62 -11.21 -2.52 0.15
N LYS A 63 -10.02 -3.15 0.06
CA LYS A 63 -9.81 -4.52 0.55
C LYS A 63 -9.67 -4.52 2.07
#